data_AF-A0A955J8N6-F1
#
_entry.id   AF-A0A955J8N6-F1
#
_cell.length_a   1.000
_cell.length_b   1.000
_cell.length_c   1.000
_cell.angle_alpha   90.00
_cell.angle_beta   90.00
_cell.angle_gamma   90.00
#
_symmetry.space_group_name_H-M   'P 1'
#
loop_
_entity.id
_entity.type
_entity.pdbx_description
1 polymer ?
#
loop_
_entity_poly.entity_id
_entity_poly.type
_entity_poly.pdbx_seq_one_letter_code
_entity_poly.pdbx_strand_id
1 'polypeptide(L)'
;MSRLLSSHSILAQARPTLLVLALPLLVAAAGVFVAREARAADKTLDQQFAGRVSVDKKGVVTLRYDFRDQAQLADWETGAPFRIYGEKLDDEIGWFDGHLDIPSKKGARLKAAFTGDVTMEAKLRVEAWSDLGAWFAPADGAHDYVIYTLVERYFHKWDAGQTGGQHSIIQFGDQWREGDVPEDFVGFRYISRRPANVEHKAGELVPLVARWVKNHFEMAGPDGLELEGKPKGPKLGNLVAGFYTAEGRLRVDEVVITGRLSPAWLKEKGVRLELSPDAGRDPALAGEMEAHAGGDSKATRALVARLRDPSLEEAVRTSIEEALSKGPKRAVSAALDLLYDGSVEARTSGIAIVKAHMGKDFGYNPKANESRREAALKKITDAIQKDPELSGS
;
A
#
# COMPACT_ATOMS: atom_id res chain seq x y z
N MET A 1 -9.21 -23.30 65.64
CA MET A 1 -9.74 -24.41 66.48
C MET A 1 -11.16 -24.72 65.99
N SER A 2 -11.55 -25.99 66.05
CA SER A 2 -12.82 -26.64 65.63
C SER A 2 -12.87 -27.24 64.21
N ARG A 3 -12.70 -28.57 64.22
CA ARG A 3 -13.02 -29.57 63.19
C ARG A 3 -14.50 -29.99 63.30
N LEU A 4 -15.07 -30.49 62.20
CA LEU A 4 -16.03 -31.61 62.08
C LEU A 4 -16.30 -31.81 60.57
N LEU A 5 -15.65 -32.76 59.88
CA LEU A 5 -16.02 -34.18 59.67
C LEU A 5 -17.39 -34.39 59.02
N SER A 6 -17.41 -34.91 57.78
CA SER A 6 -17.96 -36.25 57.52
C SER A 6 -17.74 -36.67 56.06
N SER A 7 -17.09 -37.83 55.95
CA SER A 7 -16.82 -38.62 54.76
C SER A 7 -18.03 -39.51 54.45
N HIS A 8 -18.30 -39.82 53.17
CA HIS A 8 -18.91 -41.08 52.75
C HIS A 8 -18.27 -41.52 51.42
N SER A 9 -17.46 -42.57 51.49
CA SER A 9 -17.08 -43.42 50.36
C SER A 9 -17.95 -44.67 50.43
N ILE A 10 -18.34 -45.27 49.29
CA ILE A 10 -18.43 -46.72 49.09
C ILE A 10 -18.39 -47.03 47.58
N LEU A 11 -17.52 -47.99 47.26
CA LEU A 11 -17.24 -48.64 45.97
C LEU A 11 -18.24 -49.77 45.67
N ALA A 12 -18.42 -50.11 44.37
CA ALA A 12 -18.40 -51.49 43.82
C ALA A 12 -18.85 -51.46 42.34
N GLN A 13 -17.96 -51.68 41.36
CA GLN A 13 -17.59 -52.97 40.74
C GLN A 13 -18.68 -53.66 39.89
N ALA A 14 -18.45 -53.74 38.58
CA ALA A 14 -18.58 -54.98 37.79
C ALA A 14 -17.76 -54.84 36.49
N ARG A 15 -16.96 -55.87 36.17
CA ARG A 15 -16.07 -55.99 35.00
C ARG A 15 -16.77 -56.76 33.84
N PRO A 16 -16.07 -57.37 32.85
CA PRO A 16 -16.20 -57.06 31.42
C PRO A 16 -16.83 -58.21 30.61
N THR A 17 -17.24 -57.99 29.36
CA THR A 17 -17.29 -59.10 28.39
C THR A 17 -17.08 -58.60 26.96
N LEU A 18 -16.00 -59.09 26.34
CA LEU A 18 -15.75 -59.10 24.91
C LEU A 18 -16.86 -59.87 24.20
N LEU A 19 -17.39 -59.33 23.10
CA LEU A 19 -17.87 -60.17 22.00
C LEU A 19 -17.28 -59.67 20.69
N VAL A 20 -16.32 -60.44 20.18
CA VAL A 20 -15.79 -60.36 18.83
C VAL A 20 -16.83 -61.00 17.90
N LEU A 21 -17.26 -60.26 16.89
CA LEU A 21 -17.87 -60.84 15.69
C LEU A 21 -17.37 -60.04 14.49
N ALA A 22 -16.43 -60.67 13.78
CA ALA A 22 -15.99 -60.26 12.46
C ALA A 22 -17.02 -60.74 11.42
N LEU A 23 -17.39 -59.89 10.46
CA LEU A 23 -17.23 -60.18 9.03
C LEU A 23 -17.49 -58.90 8.19
N PRO A 24 -16.89 -58.77 7.00
CA PRO A 24 -16.70 -57.53 6.25
C PRO A 24 -17.82 -57.29 5.24
N LEU A 25 -18.06 -56.01 4.92
CA LEU A 25 -18.59 -55.66 3.60
C LEU A 25 -17.92 -54.39 3.10
N LEU A 26 -17.17 -54.60 2.01
CA LEU A 26 -16.73 -53.59 1.08
C LEU A 26 -17.91 -52.69 0.66
N VAL A 27 -17.82 -51.41 0.96
CA VAL A 27 -18.36 -50.37 0.10
C VAL A 27 -17.26 -49.36 -0.14
N ALA A 28 -16.68 -49.46 -1.33
CA ALA A 28 -15.92 -48.41 -1.95
C ALA A 28 -16.84 -47.18 -2.11
N ALA A 29 -16.52 -46.08 -1.45
CA ALA A 29 -16.98 -44.76 -1.86
C ALA A 29 -16.11 -43.69 -1.20
N ALA A 30 -15.37 -42.99 -2.06
CA ALA A 30 -14.86 -41.65 -1.88
C ALA A 30 -14.13 -41.36 -0.55
N GLY A 31 -12.80 -41.40 -0.61
CA GLY A 31 -12.01 -40.54 0.24
C GLY A 31 -12.57 -39.12 0.13
N VAL A 32 -13.08 -38.61 1.24
CA VAL A 32 -13.28 -37.17 1.43
C VAL A 32 -11.88 -36.59 1.52
N PHE A 33 -11.23 -36.46 0.37
CA PHE A 33 -10.35 -35.35 0.14
C PHE A 33 -11.20 -34.13 0.47
N VAL A 34 -10.91 -33.50 1.60
CA VAL A 34 -11.18 -32.09 1.78
C VAL A 34 -10.32 -31.42 0.71
N ALA A 35 -10.85 -31.39 -0.51
CA ALA A 35 -10.47 -30.43 -1.52
C ALA A 35 -10.82 -29.08 -0.90
N ARG A 36 -9.85 -28.55 -0.16
CA ARG A 36 -9.80 -27.14 0.19
C ARG A 36 -9.80 -26.45 -1.16
N GLU A 37 -10.97 -26.03 -1.62
CA GLU A 37 -11.11 -25.17 -2.79
C GLU A 37 -10.20 -23.97 -2.53
N ALA A 38 -9.00 -24.03 -3.11
CA ALA A 38 -8.25 -22.85 -3.43
C ALA A 38 -9.12 -22.15 -4.46
N ARG A 39 -9.99 -21.26 -3.99
CA ARG A 39 -10.65 -20.28 -4.84
C ARG A 39 -9.53 -19.67 -5.68
N ALA A 40 -9.50 -20.01 -6.98
CA ALA A 40 -8.48 -19.47 -7.86
C ALA A 40 -8.56 -17.95 -7.71
N ALA A 41 -7.43 -17.31 -7.45
CA ALA A 41 -7.42 -15.88 -7.25
C ALA A 41 -7.71 -15.21 -8.60
N ASP A 42 -8.92 -14.66 -8.73
CA ASP A 42 -9.49 -14.21 -10.00
C ASP A 42 -8.96 -12.84 -10.44
N LYS A 43 -8.38 -12.04 -9.53
CA LYS A 43 -7.95 -10.66 -9.83
C LYS A 43 -6.47 -10.41 -9.53
N THR A 44 -5.81 -9.60 -10.35
CA THR A 44 -4.50 -9.00 -10.03
C THR A 44 -4.67 -7.75 -9.16
N LEU A 45 -3.59 -7.22 -8.59
CA LEU A 45 -3.69 -6.09 -7.66
C LEU A 45 -4.26 -4.83 -8.32
N ASP A 46 -3.85 -4.53 -9.54
CA ASP A 46 -4.32 -3.39 -10.35
C ASP A 46 -5.76 -3.56 -10.88
N GLN A 47 -6.29 -4.79 -10.84
CA GLN A 47 -7.73 -5.03 -11.06
C GLN A 47 -8.54 -4.93 -9.76
N GLN A 48 -7.87 -5.04 -8.62
CA GLN A 48 -8.49 -4.96 -7.30
C GLN A 48 -8.55 -3.53 -6.78
N PHE A 49 -7.51 -2.73 -7.03
CA PHE A 49 -7.41 -1.36 -6.57
C PHE A 49 -7.58 -0.39 -7.75
N ALA A 50 -8.35 0.67 -7.53
CA ALA A 50 -8.46 1.81 -8.42
C ALA A 50 -7.27 2.79 -8.26
N GLY A 51 -6.58 2.75 -7.11
CA GLY A 51 -5.29 3.43 -6.94
C GLY A 51 -4.19 2.84 -7.83
N ARG A 52 -3.10 3.59 -8.04
CA ARG A 52 -1.92 3.06 -8.73
C ARG A 52 -1.23 2.05 -7.83
N VAL A 53 -0.85 0.91 -8.40
CA VAL A 53 -0.21 -0.18 -7.65
C VAL A 53 1.15 -0.51 -8.25
N SER A 54 2.14 -0.68 -7.39
CA SER A 54 3.41 -1.32 -7.74
C SER A 54 3.81 -2.37 -6.72
N VAL A 55 4.60 -3.36 -7.15
CA VAL A 55 5.07 -4.47 -6.31
C VAL A 55 6.56 -4.65 -6.53
N ASP A 56 7.34 -4.69 -5.45
CA ASP A 56 8.76 -4.94 -5.52
C ASP A 56 9.10 -6.44 -5.59
N LYS A 57 10.38 -6.75 -5.84
CA LYS A 57 10.88 -8.14 -5.92
C LYS A 57 10.72 -8.94 -4.62
N LYS A 58 10.46 -8.27 -3.49
CA LYS A 58 10.29 -8.87 -2.16
C LYS A 58 8.80 -9.04 -1.81
N GLY A 59 7.88 -8.65 -2.71
CA GLY A 59 6.44 -8.69 -2.50
C GLY A 59 5.91 -7.55 -1.62
N VAL A 60 6.65 -6.45 -1.50
CA VAL A 60 6.16 -5.21 -0.88
C VAL A 60 5.33 -4.48 -1.91
N VAL A 61 4.11 -4.09 -1.53
CA VAL A 61 3.16 -3.38 -2.35
C VAL A 61 3.17 -1.91 -1.99
N THR A 62 3.15 -1.06 -3.00
CA THR A 62 2.92 0.38 -2.88
C THR A 62 1.59 0.71 -3.54
N LEU A 63 0.65 1.25 -2.77
CA LEU A 63 -0.62 1.78 -3.25
C LEU A 63 -0.55 3.31 -3.21
N ARG A 64 -0.81 3.96 -4.35
CA ARG A 64 -0.77 5.42 -4.48
C ARG A 64 -2.10 5.95 -4.99
N TYR A 65 -2.62 6.93 -4.27
CA TYR A 65 -3.84 7.65 -4.58
C TYR A 65 -3.51 9.13 -4.69
N ASP A 66 -3.90 9.75 -5.80
CA ASP A 66 -3.80 11.21 -6.03
C ASP A 66 -5.18 11.88 -6.15
N PHE A 67 -6.24 11.07 -6.02
CA PHE A 67 -7.66 11.41 -6.09
C PHE A 67 -8.06 12.28 -7.28
N ARG A 68 -7.25 12.34 -8.33
CA ARG A 68 -7.61 13.02 -9.58
C ARG A 68 -8.73 12.30 -10.33
N ASP A 69 -8.87 11.00 -10.09
CA ASP A 69 -9.96 10.17 -10.57
C ASP A 69 -10.85 9.76 -9.40
N GLN A 70 -12.15 10.04 -9.50
CA GLN A 70 -13.15 9.67 -8.50
C GLN A 70 -13.22 8.15 -8.28
N ALA A 71 -12.88 7.32 -9.28
CA ALA A 71 -12.87 5.86 -9.15
C ALA A 71 -11.97 5.38 -7.99
N GLN A 72 -10.93 6.14 -7.65
CA GLN A 72 -10.03 5.85 -6.54
C GLN A 72 -10.75 5.76 -5.17
N LEU A 73 -11.92 6.39 -5.01
CA LEU A 73 -12.73 6.23 -3.81
C LEU A 73 -13.23 4.82 -3.56
N ALA A 74 -13.35 3.98 -4.60
CA ALA A 74 -13.87 2.62 -4.46
C ALA A 74 -13.05 1.78 -3.47
N ASP A 75 -11.77 2.13 -3.30
CA ASP A 75 -10.84 1.47 -2.38
C ASP A 75 -11.00 1.92 -0.92
N TRP A 76 -11.86 2.90 -0.65
CA TRP A 76 -12.10 3.47 0.66
C TRP A 76 -13.55 3.23 1.12
N GLU A 77 -13.75 3.12 2.43
CA GLU A 77 -15.07 3.06 3.07
C GLU A 77 -15.14 3.96 4.29
N THR A 78 -16.35 4.39 4.65
CA THR A 78 -16.58 5.11 5.89
C THR A 78 -16.26 4.20 7.07
N GLY A 79 -15.34 4.63 7.93
CA GLY A 79 -14.98 3.89 9.13
C GLY A 79 -13.79 4.47 9.89
N ALA A 80 -13.88 4.45 11.22
CA ALA A 80 -12.78 4.69 12.15
C ALA A 80 -12.79 3.55 13.20
N PRO A 81 -11.66 3.22 13.83
CA PRO A 81 -11.59 2.14 14.82
C PRO A 81 -12.20 2.51 16.18
N PHE A 82 -12.78 3.71 16.30
CA PHE A 82 -13.39 4.21 17.52
C PHE A 82 -14.64 5.01 17.21
N ARG A 83 -15.50 5.14 18.22
CA ARG A 83 -16.67 5.98 18.13
C ARG A 83 -16.29 7.45 18.24
N ILE A 84 -16.75 8.23 17.28
CA ILE A 84 -16.67 9.69 17.34
C ILE A 84 -17.99 10.22 17.90
N TYR A 85 -17.97 10.78 19.10
CA TYR A 85 -19.17 11.25 19.80
C TYR A 85 -19.64 12.61 19.27
N GLY A 86 -20.97 12.78 19.16
CA GLY A 86 -21.63 14.02 18.75
C GLY A 86 -22.84 13.76 17.85
N GLU A 87 -23.56 14.83 17.48
CA GLU A 87 -24.62 14.74 16.46
C GLU A 87 -24.02 14.19 15.15
N LYS A 88 -24.66 13.14 14.62
CA LYS A 88 -24.29 12.56 13.34
C LYS A 88 -24.69 13.55 12.25
N LEU A 89 -23.71 13.96 11.47
CA LEU A 89 -23.96 14.64 10.20
C LEU A 89 -24.21 13.58 9.13
N ASP A 90 -25.18 13.83 8.25
CA ASP A 90 -25.54 12.94 7.14
C ASP A 90 -24.45 12.87 6.05
N ASP A 91 -23.42 13.72 6.15
CA ASP A 91 -22.30 13.74 5.22
C ASP A 91 -21.45 12.45 5.33
N GLU A 92 -21.31 11.73 4.23
CA GLU A 92 -20.43 10.55 4.10
C GLU A 92 -19.05 10.96 3.56
N ILE A 93 -18.05 10.08 3.70
CA ILE A 93 -16.79 10.31 3.00
C ILE A 93 -17.06 10.35 1.48
N GLY A 94 -16.34 11.21 0.78
CA GLY A 94 -16.67 11.49 -0.61
C GLY A 94 -15.50 11.99 -1.41
N TRP A 95 -15.81 12.41 -2.64
CA TRP A 95 -14.85 12.97 -3.57
C TRP A 95 -15.26 14.42 -3.78
N PHE A 96 -14.34 15.33 -3.54
CA PHE A 96 -14.59 16.76 -3.70
C PHE A 96 -13.36 17.41 -4.31
N ASP A 97 -13.54 18.01 -5.50
CA ASP A 97 -12.52 18.80 -6.18
C ASP A 97 -11.16 18.07 -6.34
N GLY A 98 -11.19 16.80 -6.72
CA GLY A 98 -9.96 16.01 -6.88
C GLY A 98 -9.33 15.49 -5.59
N HIS A 99 -10.11 15.44 -4.49
CA HIS A 99 -9.63 15.01 -3.18
C HIS A 99 -10.55 13.96 -2.54
N LEU A 100 -9.98 13.08 -1.73
CA LEU A 100 -10.77 12.32 -0.75
C LEU A 100 -11.19 13.29 0.36
N ASP A 101 -12.49 13.48 0.51
CA ASP A 101 -13.10 14.37 1.48
C ASP A 101 -13.63 13.58 2.67
N ILE A 102 -13.23 14.01 3.86
CA ILE A 102 -13.59 13.39 5.13
C ILE A 102 -14.25 14.48 5.99
N PRO A 103 -15.60 14.53 5.99
CA PRO A 103 -16.38 15.47 6.80
C PRO A 103 -16.11 15.31 8.29
N SER A 104 -16.55 16.27 9.09
CA SER A 104 -16.41 16.21 10.54
C SER A 104 -17.07 14.97 11.15
N LYS A 105 -16.42 14.38 12.15
CA LYS A 105 -16.89 13.19 12.87
C LYS A 105 -17.00 11.94 12.01
N LYS A 106 -16.09 11.80 11.04
CA LYS A 106 -16.03 10.63 10.14
C LYS A 106 -14.63 10.05 10.11
N GLY A 107 -14.52 8.87 9.52
CA GLY A 107 -13.25 8.24 9.21
C GLY A 107 -13.30 7.64 7.83
N ALA A 108 -12.14 7.57 7.18
CA ALA A 108 -11.94 6.85 5.93
C ALA A 108 -11.04 5.66 6.22
N ARG A 109 -11.49 4.47 5.85
CA ARG A 109 -10.78 3.21 6.01
C ARG A 109 -10.40 2.67 4.64
N LEU A 110 -9.12 2.35 4.44
CA LEU A 110 -8.68 1.66 3.25
C LEU A 110 -9.16 0.20 3.28
N LYS A 111 -9.67 -0.31 2.16
CA LYS A 111 -10.13 -1.70 2.01
C LYS A 111 -8.98 -2.69 1.78
N ALA A 112 -7.87 -2.53 2.49
CA ALA A 112 -6.71 -3.41 2.40
C ALA A 112 -6.14 -3.68 3.80
N ALA A 113 -5.72 -4.93 4.03
CA ALA A 113 -5.02 -5.30 5.25
C ALA A 113 -3.57 -5.67 4.93
N PHE A 114 -2.65 -5.18 5.74
CA PHE A 114 -1.22 -5.35 5.64
C PHE A 114 -0.69 -6.19 6.79
N THR A 115 0.50 -6.76 6.66
CA THR A 115 1.20 -7.51 7.70
C THR A 115 2.65 -7.04 7.81
N GLY A 116 3.19 -7.06 9.03
CA GLY A 116 4.55 -6.61 9.28
C GLY A 116 4.67 -5.09 9.16
N ASP A 117 5.75 -4.60 8.57
CA ASP A 117 6.02 -3.17 8.48
C ASP A 117 5.08 -2.48 7.46
N VAL A 118 4.52 -1.34 7.85
CA VAL A 118 3.60 -0.53 7.06
C VAL A 118 3.93 0.95 7.21
N THR A 119 3.99 1.66 6.10
CA THR A 119 4.19 3.10 6.03
C THR A 119 3.02 3.73 5.29
N MET A 120 2.48 4.82 5.82
CA MET A 120 1.53 5.69 5.16
C MET A 120 2.09 7.10 5.10
N GLU A 121 2.23 7.63 3.90
CA GLU A 121 2.65 9.01 3.61
C GLU A 121 1.47 9.73 2.97
N ALA A 122 1.08 10.89 3.49
CA ALA A 122 -0.07 11.61 3.01
C ALA A 122 0.18 13.12 2.93
N LYS A 123 -0.51 13.77 1.99
CA LYS A 123 -0.60 15.22 1.89
C LYS A 123 -2.03 15.63 2.21
N LEU A 124 -2.19 16.34 3.32
CA LEU A 124 -3.49 16.63 3.91
C LEU A 124 -3.81 18.11 3.77
N ARG A 125 -5.04 18.45 3.40
CA ARG A 125 -5.59 19.79 3.49
C ARG A 125 -6.59 19.83 4.62
N VAL A 126 -6.37 20.73 5.58
CA VAL A 126 -7.18 20.81 6.78
C VAL A 126 -7.93 22.14 6.81
N GLU A 127 -9.26 22.09 6.87
CA GLU A 127 -10.08 23.30 6.92
C GLU A 127 -10.20 23.88 8.34
N ALA A 128 -10.14 23.03 9.37
CA ALA A 128 -10.09 23.44 10.76
C ALA A 128 -9.13 22.52 11.53
N TRP A 129 -8.16 23.12 12.21
CA TRP A 129 -7.01 22.45 12.81
C TRP A 129 -7.33 21.90 14.23
N SER A 130 -8.23 20.93 14.32
CA SER A 130 -8.45 20.15 15.55
C SER A 130 -8.86 18.70 15.26
N ASP A 131 -8.27 17.77 16.00
CA ASP A 131 -8.71 16.39 16.16
C ASP A 131 -8.81 15.55 14.89
N LEU A 132 -7.71 15.49 14.16
CA LEU A 132 -7.62 14.75 12.92
C LEU A 132 -6.25 14.09 12.78
N GLY A 133 -6.21 13.10 11.89
CA GLY A 133 -4.97 12.49 11.48
C GLY A 133 -5.18 11.11 10.90
N ALA A 134 -4.23 10.23 11.17
CA ALA A 134 -4.16 8.88 10.65
C ALA A 134 -4.36 7.84 11.75
N TRP A 135 -4.62 6.60 11.36
CA TRP A 135 -4.67 5.47 12.29
C TRP A 135 -4.20 4.18 11.63
N PHE A 136 -3.69 3.27 12.47
CA PHE A 136 -3.54 1.85 12.14
C PHE A 136 -4.35 1.03 13.13
N ALA A 137 -5.17 0.11 12.63
CA ALA A 137 -5.99 -0.76 13.45
C ALA A 137 -5.97 -2.21 12.95
N PRO A 138 -6.20 -3.19 13.82
CA PRO A 138 -6.37 -4.58 13.46
C PRO A 138 -7.49 -4.77 12.43
N ALA A 139 -7.22 -5.56 11.41
CA ALA A 139 -8.19 -5.83 10.35
C ALA A 139 -9.46 -6.56 10.87
N ASP A 140 -9.32 -7.34 11.94
CA ASP A 140 -10.38 -8.11 12.59
C ASP A 140 -11.29 -7.27 13.52
N GLY A 141 -11.01 -5.98 13.67
CA GLY A 141 -11.81 -5.09 14.51
C GLY A 141 -11.54 -5.23 16.00
N ALA A 142 -10.39 -5.81 16.40
CA ALA A 142 -9.97 -5.80 17.80
C ALA A 142 -9.82 -4.35 18.33
N HIS A 143 -10.07 -4.19 19.63
CA HIS A 143 -10.01 -2.88 20.32
C HIS A 143 -8.59 -2.32 20.47
N ASP A 144 -7.55 -3.05 20.06
CA ASP A 144 -6.17 -2.59 20.10
C ASP A 144 -5.80 -1.80 18.85
N TYR A 145 -5.78 -0.47 18.87
CA TYR A 145 -5.39 0.33 17.70
C TYR A 145 -4.45 1.50 18.07
N VAL A 146 -3.91 2.16 17.06
CA VAL A 146 -3.10 3.36 17.23
C VAL A 146 -3.66 4.48 16.36
N ILE A 147 -3.60 5.69 16.89
CA ILE A 147 -3.86 6.91 16.13
C ILE A 147 -2.64 7.82 16.17
N TYR A 148 -2.46 8.54 15.07
CA TYR A 148 -1.47 9.57 14.84
C TYR A 148 -2.22 10.87 14.63
N THR A 149 -2.00 11.84 15.50
CA THR A 149 -2.81 13.06 15.50
C THR A 149 -1.97 14.29 15.18
N LEU A 150 -2.52 15.14 14.32
CA LEU A 150 -1.92 16.42 13.91
C LEU A 150 -2.34 17.60 14.79
N VAL A 151 -3.46 17.45 15.52
CA VAL A 151 -3.86 18.25 16.68
C VAL A 151 -4.78 17.42 17.54
N GLU A 152 -4.53 17.39 18.83
CA GLU A 152 -5.30 16.60 19.77
C GLU A 152 -5.86 17.46 20.90
N ARG A 153 -7.18 17.57 20.93
CA ARG A 153 -8.03 18.18 21.95
C ARG A 153 -9.20 17.26 22.33
N TYR A 154 -9.64 16.40 21.42
CA TYR A 154 -10.76 15.50 21.57
C TYR A 154 -10.48 14.43 22.61
N PHE A 155 -9.33 13.75 22.52
CA PHE A 155 -9.00 12.70 23.49
C PHE A 155 -8.64 13.29 24.86
N HIS A 156 -8.10 14.50 24.88
CA HIS A 156 -7.87 15.29 26.10
C HIS A 156 -9.12 15.58 26.91
N LYS A 157 -10.32 15.63 26.30
CA LYS A 157 -11.57 15.80 27.07
C LYS A 157 -11.79 14.66 28.07
N TRP A 158 -11.12 13.51 27.89
CA TRP A 158 -11.14 12.38 28.80
C TRP A 158 -9.91 12.27 29.71
N ASP A 159 -8.89 13.11 29.54
CA ASP A 159 -7.70 13.16 30.41
C ASP A 159 -7.80 14.36 31.36
N ALA A 160 -8.25 14.09 32.60
CA ALA A 160 -8.55 15.13 33.58
C ALA A 160 -7.34 16.05 33.84
N GLY A 161 -7.51 17.35 33.57
CA GLY A 161 -6.53 18.38 33.91
C GLY A 161 -5.46 18.66 32.85
N GLN A 162 -5.58 18.12 31.64
CA GLN A 162 -4.62 18.37 30.56
C GLN A 162 -5.20 19.28 29.49
N THR A 163 -4.47 20.33 29.14
CA THR A 163 -4.74 21.13 27.94
C THR A 163 -4.17 20.40 26.73
N GLY A 164 -4.90 20.46 25.61
CA GLY A 164 -4.55 19.79 24.35
C GLY A 164 -3.09 19.91 23.89
N GLY A 165 -2.66 19.07 22.96
CA GLY A 165 -1.34 19.13 22.32
C GLY A 165 -1.42 18.99 20.80
N GLN A 166 -0.37 19.38 20.08
CA GLN A 166 -0.42 19.35 18.61
C GLN A 166 -0.10 18.00 17.99
N HIS A 167 0.88 17.26 18.48
CA HIS A 167 1.20 15.97 17.86
C HIS A 167 1.33 14.89 18.91
N SER A 168 0.67 13.77 18.68
CA SER A 168 0.83 12.61 19.54
C SER A 168 0.62 11.30 18.79
N ILE A 169 1.20 10.25 19.36
CA ILE A 169 0.87 8.87 19.05
C ILE A 169 0.13 8.33 20.26
N ILE A 170 -1.10 7.87 20.06
CA ILE A 170 -1.96 7.35 21.13
C ILE A 170 -2.28 5.90 20.83
N GLN A 171 -2.00 5.02 21.80
CA GLN A 171 -2.40 3.61 21.75
C GLN A 171 -3.72 3.43 22.49
N PHE A 172 -4.62 2.64 21.91
CA PHE A 172 -5.87 2.21 22.50
C PHE A 172 -5.88 0.70 22.70
N GLY A 173 -6.55 0.25 23.76
CA GLY A 173 -6.68 -1.16 24.11
C GLY A 173 -7.43 -1.35 25.42
N ASP A 174 -8.12 -2.49 25.55
CA ASP A 174 -9.01 -2.79 26.68
C ASP A 174 -8.28 -2.77 28.03
N GLN A 175 -6.99 -3.10 28.04
CA GLN A 175 -6.13 -3.07 29.23
C GLN A 175 -5.98 -1.68 29.89
N TRP A 176 -6.33 -0.60 29.19
CA TRP A 176 -6.25 0.77 29.71
C TRP A 176 -7.60 1.35 30.10
N ARG A 177 -8.67 0.55 30.04
CA ARG A 177 -10.00 1.00 30.44
C ARG A 177 -10.05 1.13 31.97
N GLU A 178 -10.23 2.36 32.45
CA GLU A 178 -10.32 2.69 33.88
C GLU A 178 -11.70 3.26 34.23
N GLY A 179 -12.25 2.86 35.38
CA GLY A 179 -13.49 3.41 35.93
C GLY A 179 -14.79 3.08 35.17
N ASP A 180 -15.86 3.82 35.49
CA ASP A 180 -17.19 3.71 34.87
C ASP A 180 -17.27 4.52 33.56
N VAL A 181 -16.42 4.15 32.58
CA VAL A 181 -16.50 4.68 31.21
C VAL A 181 -17.55 3.91 30.38
N PRO A 182 -18.20 4.56 29.38
CA PRO A 182 -19.17 3.91 28.50
C PRO A 182 -18.70 2.55 27.96
N GLU A 183 -19.62 1.60 27.75
CA GLU A 183 -19.27 0.24 27.31
C GLU A 183 -18.44 0.19 26.03
N ASP A 184 -18.62 1.17 25.15
CA ASP A 184 -17.96 1.33 23.86
C ASP A 184 -16.67 2.18 23.92
N PHE A 185 -16.25 2.63 25.12
CA PHE A 185 -15.00 3.34 25.29
C PHE A 185 -13.84 2.37 25.54
N VAL A 186 -12.83 2.45 24.67
CA VAL A 186 -11.55 1.77 24.84
C VAL A 186 -10.57 2.74 25.50
N GLY A 187 -9.90 2.30 26.56
CA GLY A 187 -8.89 3.11 27.24
C GLY A 187 -7.66 3.38 26.37
N PHE A 188 -6.88 4.41 26.73
CA PHE A 188 -5.75 4.85 25.92
C PHE A 188 -4.56 5.33 26.71
N ARG A 189 -3.41 5.45 26.02
CA ARG A 189 -2.19 6.06 26.55
C ARG A 189 -1.41 6.82 25.48
N TYR A 190 -0.77 7.90 25.88
CA TYR A 190 0.21 8.61 25.06
C TYR A 190 1.54 7.84 25.00
N ILE A 191 2.12 7.70 23.80
CA ILE A 191 3.39 6.96 23.61
C ILE A 191 4.57 7.89 23.26
N SER A 192 4.32 9.13 22.84
CA SER A 192 5.36 10.12 22.50
C SER A 192 5.22 11.42 23.32
N ARG A 193 6.32 12.15 23.49
CA ARG A 193 6.32 13.47 24.16
C ARG A 193 5.71 14.54 23.26
N ARG A 194 5.03 15.50 23.89
CA ARG A 194 4.34 16.61 23.21
C ARG A 194 5.33 17.74 22.90
N PRO A 195 5.51 18.12 21.63
CA PRO A 195 6.27 19.31 21.26
C PRO A 195 5.45 20.58 21.51
N ALA A 196 6.11 21.74 21.37
CA ALA A 196 5.47 23.04 21.45
C ALA A 196 4.45 23.26 20.32
N ASN A 197 3.45 24.10 20.56
CA ASN A 197 2.41 24.42 19.58
C ASN A 197 2.99 25.28 18.43
N VAL A 198 2.87 24.80 17.20
CA VAL A 198 3.04 25.47 15.91
C VAL A 198 1.67 25.74 15.27
N GLU A 199 1.29 27.00 15.10
CA GLU A 199 0.02 27.34 14.42
C GLU A 199 0.11 27.06 12.91
N HIS A 200 -0.84 26.28 12.38
CA HIS A 200 -1.02 26.02 10.95
C HIS A 200 -2.26 26.75 10.43
N LYS A 201 -2.27 27.19 9.17
CA LYS A 201 -3.40 27.93 8.58
C LYS A 201 -4.42 26.98 7.96
N ALA A 202 -5.70 27.33 8.05
CA ALA A 202 -6.75 26.62 7.32
C ALA A 202 -6.45 26.58 5.81
N GLY A 203 -6.63 25.40 5.20
CA GLY A 203 -6.35 25.15 3.79
C GLY A 203 -4.87 24.89 3.46
N GLU A 204 -3.98 24.97 4.44
CA GLU A 204 -2.56 24.62 4.27
C GLU A 204 -2.38 23.13 3.96
N LEU A 205 -1.37 22.83 3.15
CA LEU A 205 -0.99 21.47 2.81
C LEU A 205 -0.02 20.94 3.86
N VAL A 206 -0.43 19.90 4.57
CA VAL A 206 0.32 19.30 5.66
C VAL A 206 0.77 17.90 5.27
N PRO A 207 2.10 17.65 5.18
CA PRO A 207 2.61 16.30 5.06
C PRO A 207 2.44 15.56 6.40
N LEU A 208 2.01 14.31 6.30
CA LEU A 208 1.94 13.37 7.41
C LEU A 208 2.61 12.07 6.99
N VAL A 209 3.51 11.57 7.82
CA VAL A 209 4.02 10.21 7.70
C VAL A 209 3.67 9.44 8.96
N ALA A 210 3.00 8.30 8.83
CA ALA A 210 2.67 7.38 9.91
C ALA A 210 3.27 6.01 9.58
N ARG A 211 4.07 5.45 10.49
CA ARG A 211 4.71 4.14 10.28
C ARG A 211 4.49 3.20 11.45
N TRP A 212 4.34 1.93 11.11
CA TRP A 212 4.51 0.79 12.00
C TRP A 212 5.70 -0.01 11.49
N VAL A 213 6.82 0.02 12.21
CA VAL A 213 8.08 -0.58 11.77
C VAL A 213 8.72 -1.31 12.93
N LYS A 214 9.07 -2.59 12.76
CA LYS A 214 9.76 -3.40 13.78
C LYS A 214 9.07 -3.37 15.16
N ASN A 215 7.74 -3.27 15.19
CA ASN A 215 6.91 -3.10 16.39
C ASN A 215 7.09 -1.75 17.11
N HIS A 216 7.40 -0.69 16.37
CA HIS A 216 7.42 0.69 16.85
C HIS A 216 6.51 1.54 15.98
N PHE A 217 5.92 2.57 16.59
CA PHE A 217 5.15 3.58 15.90
C PHE A 217 6.04 4.79 15.64
N GLU A 218 6.02 5.29 14.43
CA GLU A 218 6.72 6.52 14.06
C GLU A 218 5.72 7.49 13.41
N MET A 219 5.87 8.77 13.71
CA MET A 219 5.14 9.85 13.05
C MET A 219 6.15 10.91 12.60
N ALA A 220 6.02 11.41 11.38
CA ALA A 220 6.63 12.67 10.97
C ALA A 220 5.54 13.67 10.60
N GLY A 221 5.59 14.86 11.21
CA GLY A 221 4.63 15.95 10.98
C GLY A 221 5.17 17.07 10.08
N PRO A 222 4.36 18.10 9.80
CA PRO A 222 4.71 19.23 8.93
C PRO A 222 5.96 20.01 9.39
N ASP A 223 6.21 20.04 10.70
CA ASP A 223 7.23 20.90 11.30
C ASP A 223 8.61 20.23 11.40
N GLY A 224 8.84 19.17 10.62
CA GLY A 224 10.03 18.32 10.75
C GLY A 224 10.07 17.55 12.07
N LEU A 225 8.96 17.54 12.81
CA LEU A 225 8.83 16.79 14.05
C LEU A 225 8.78 15.30 13.74
N GLU A 226 9.65 14.55 14.40
CA GLU A 226 9.61 13.09 14.42
C GLU A 226 9.24 12.59 15.82
N LEU A 227 8.21 11.75 15.89
CA LEU A 227 7.77 11.09 17.11
C LEU A 227 7.98 9.59 16.95
N GLU A 228 8.54 8.95 17.98
CA GLU A 228 8.62 7.49 18.09
C GLU A 228 7.88 7.04 19.36
N GLY A 229 7.18 5.92 19.26
CA GLY A 229 6.49 5.29 20.37
C GLY A 229 6.64 3.78 20.36
N LYS A 230 7.02 3.20 21.50
CA LYS A 230 7.04 1.73 21.67
C LYS A 230 5.73 1.25 22.30
N PRO A 231 4.94 0.40 21.61
CA PRO A 231 3.76 -0.22 22.21
C PRO A 231 4.12 -1.00 23.46
N LYS A 232 3.23 -0.97 24.45
CA LYS A 232 3.15 -1.95 25.53
C LYS A 232 1.87 -2.75 25.25
N GLY A 233 1.91 -4.07 25.41
CA GLY A 233 0.76 -4.93 25.15
C GLY A 233 0.89 -5.78 23.89
N PRO A 234 -0.24 -6.34 23.39
CA PRO A 234 -0.25 -7.27 22.27
C PRO A 234 0.29 -6.63 20.99
N LYS A 235 0.92 -7.46 20.14
CA LYS A 235 1.41 -7.02 18.84
C LYS A 235 0.22 -6.81 17.91
N LEU A 236 0.21 -5.68 17.21
CA LEU A 236 -0.72 -5.49 16.10
C LEU A 236 -0.34 -6.46 14.98
N GLY A 237 -1.25 -7.37 14.64
CA GLY A 237 -1.04 -8.42 13.63
C GLY A 237 -1.23 -7.89 12.22
N ASN A 238 -2.45 -8.06 11.69
CA ASN A 238 -2.83 -7.50 10.40
C ASN A 238 -3.36 -6.09 10.57
N LEU A 239 -2.81 -5.12 9.86
CA LEU A 239 -3.12 -3.71 9.99
C LEU A 239 -3.94 -3.20 8.82
N VAL A 240 -4.96 -2.40 9.11
CA VAL A 240 -5.65 -1.53 8.16
C VAL A 240 -5.26 -0.09 8.47
N ALA A 241 -5.12 0.70 7.43
CA ALA A 241 -4.81 2.12 7.52
C ALA A 241 -6.05 2.96 7.26
N GLY A 242 -6.07 4.16 7.83
CA GLY A 242 -7.10 5.13 7.51
C GLY A 242 -6.83 6.50 8.11
N PHE A 243 -7.80 7.36 7.91
CA PHE A 243 -7.83 8.73 8.42
C PHE A 243 -9.07 8.95 9.27
N TYR A 244 -9.04 10.00 10.09
CA TYR A 244 -10.19 10.40 10.89
C TYR A 244 -10.25 11.91 11.09
N THR A 245 -11.45 12.38 11.41
CA THR A 245 -11.76 13.74 11.87
C THR A 245 -12.74 13.63 13.04
N ALA A 246 -12.39 14.12 14.22
CA ALA A 246 -13.31 14.28 15.34
C ALA A 246 -13.97 15.67 15.31
N GLU A 247 -13.20 16.67 14.90
CA GLU A 247 -13.64 18.04 14.64
C GLU A 247 -13.08 18.48 13.26
N GLY A 248 -13.70 19.48 12.64
CA GLY A 248 -13.22 20.00 11.34
C GLY A 248 -13.46 19.10 10.13
N ARG A 249 -12.81 19.42 9.01
CA ARG A 249 -12.89 18.69 7.73
C ARG A 249 -11.48 18.45 7.21
N LEU A 250 -11.25 17.24 6.72
CA LEU A 250 -9.97 16.80 6.18
C LEU A 250 -10.15 16.44 4.72
N ARG A 251 -9.27 16.98 3.87
CA ARG A 251 -9.10 16.54 2.49
C ARG A 251 -7.74 15.86 2.33
N VAL A 252 -7.71 14.76 1.61
CA VAL A 252 -6.46 14.06 1.27
C VAL A 252 -6.17 14.31 -0.20
N ASP A 253 -5.06 15.02 -0.46
CA ASP A 253 -4.57 15.31 -1.81
C ASP A 253 -3.87 14.09 -2.40
N GLU A 254 -3.06 13.43 -1.59
CA GLU A 254 -2.25 12.31 -2.01
C GLU A 254 -2.04 11.40 -0.80
N VAL A 255 -2.10 10.09 -1.03
CA VAL A 255 -1.66 9.11 -0.04
C VAL A 255 -0.92 7.96 -0.71
N VAL A 256 0.21 7.59 -0.14
CA VAL A 256 1.04 6.46 -0.52
C VAL A 256 1.13 5.51 0.66
N ILE A 257 0.68 4.27 0.49
CA ILE A 257 0.75 3.23 1.51
C ILE A 257 1.64 2.11 1.01
N THR A 258 2.68 1.83 1.77
CA THR A 258 3.71 0.84 1.44
C THR A 258 3.75 -0.23 2.52
N GLY A 259 3.62 -1.50 2.12
CA GLY A 259 3.67 -2.63 3.05
C GLY A 259 3.44 -3.97 2.36
N ARG A 260 3.50 -5.06 3.11
CA ARG A 260 3.11 -6.39 2.60
C ARG A 260 1.61 -6.59 2.82
N LEU A 261 0.86 -6.92 1.78
CA LEU A 261 -0.55 -7.30 1.94
C LEU A 261 -0.66 -8.60 2.75
N SER A 262 -1.68 -8.68 3.61
CA SER A 262 -1.93 -9.84 4.45
C SER A 262 -2.30 -11.05 3.58
N PRO A 263 -1.64 -12.22 3.76
CA PRO A 263 -2.01 -13.44 3.05
C PRO A 263 -3.47 -13.86 3.28
N ALA A 264 -4.00 -13.59 4.47
CA ALA A 264 -5.40 -13.87 4.81
C ALA A 264 -6.34 -13.00 3.97
N TRP A 265 -6.03 -11.71 3.85
CA TRP A 265 -6.79 -10.75 3.05
C TRP A 265 -6.73 -11.07 1.55
N LEU A 266 -5.53 -11.36 1.01
CA LEU A 266 -5.36 -11.76 -0.39
C LEU A 266 -6.21 -12.99 -0.73
N LYS A 267 -6.22 -13.98 0.16
CA LYS A 267 -7.04 -15.18 0.01
C LYS A 267 -8.53 -14.88 0.10
N GLU A 268 -8.96 -14.08 1.06
CA GLU A 268 -10.36 -13.70 1.25
C GLU A 268 -10.91 -12.96 0.02
N LYS A 269 -10.13 -12.00 -0.50
CA LYS A 269 -10.51 -11.20 -1.67
C LYS A 269 -10.27 -11.88 -3.01
N GLY A 270 -9.57 -13.03 -3.03
CA GLY A 270 -9.24 -13.74 -4.27
C GLY A 270 -8.27 -12.94 -5.16
N VAL A 271 -7.26 -12.31 -4.55
CA VAL A 271 -6.33 -11.40 -5.23
C VAL A 271 -4.94 -12.02 -5.30
N ARG A 272 -4.32 -11.97 -6.49
CA ARG A 272 -2.94 -12.39 -6.71
C ARG A 272 -1.99 -11.24 -6.41
N LEU A 273 -0.84 -11.55 -5.80
CA LEU A 273 0.26 -10.60 -5.58
C LEU A 273 1.07 -10.40 -6.87
N GLU A 274 0.37 -10.02 -7.93
CA GLU A 274 0.88 -9.82 -9.27
C GLU A 274 0.17 -8.60 -9.84
N LEU A 275 0.85 -7.91 -10.73
CA LEU A 275 0.25 -6.91 -11.60
C LEU A 275 -0.24 -7.60 -12.87
N SER A 276 -1.35 -7.14 -13.44
CA SER A 276 -1.71 -7.53 -14.81
C SER A 276 -0.59 -7.09 -15.76
N PRO A 277 -0.43 -7.73 -16.92
CA PRO A 277 0.52 -7.29 -17.94
C PRO A 277 0.37 -5.82 -18.35
N ASP A 278 -0.80 -5.22 -18.07
CA ASP A 278 -1.19 -3.87 -18.45
C ASP A 278 -1.27 -2.89 -17.26
N ALA A 279 -0.97 -3.34 -16.05
CA ALA A 279 -1.07 -2.56 -14.81
C ALA A 279 -0.22 -1.28 -14.85
N GLY A 280 -0.80 -0.15 -14.42
CA GLY A 280 -0.09 1.12 -14.33
C GLY A 280 0.26 1.73 -15.70
N ARG A 281 -0.24 1.17 -16.82
CA ARG A 281 -0.20 1.86 -18.09
C ARG A 281 -1.18 3.03 -18.03
N ASP A 282 -0.64 4.24 -17.89
CA ASP A 282 -1.32 5.47 -18.26
C ASP A 282 -2.09 5.21 -19.57
N PRO A 283 -3.42 5.42 -19.65
CA PRO A 283 -4.18 5.15 -20.88
C PRO A 283 -3.60 5.84 -22.11
N ALA A 284 -2.98 7.03 -21.92
CA ALA A 284 -2.24 7.70 -22.98
C ALA A 284 -0.97 6.92 -23.36
N LEU A 285 -0.24 6.38 -22.39
CA LEU A 285 0.91 5.51 -22.62
C LEU A 285 0.50 4.19 -23.31
N ALA A 286 -0.60 3.57 -22.89
CA ALA A 286 -1.13 2.37 -23.55
C ALA A 286 -1.47 2.67 -25.01
N GLY A 287 -2.14 3.80 -25.28
CA GLY A 287 -2.41 4.26 -26.64
C GLY A 287 -1.14 4.55 -27.44
N GLU A 288 -0.10 5.15 -26.83
CA GLU A 288 1.21 5.35 -27.45
C GLU A 288 1.89 4.00 -27.79
N MET A 289 1.82 3.01 -26.89
CA MET A 289 2.38 1.67 -27.11
C MET A 289 1.65 0.91 -28.23
N GLU A 290 0.32 0.99 -28.27
CA GLU A 290 -0.50 0.39 -29.33
C GLU A 290 -0.25 1.07 -30.68
N ALA A 291 -0.22 2.40 -30.71
CA ALA A 291 0.12 3.16 -31.92
C ALA A 291 1.54 2.85 -32.40
N HIS A 292 2.51 2.70 -31.48
CA HIS A 292 3.86 2.25 -31.82
C HIS A 292 3.86 0.85 -32.46
N ALA A 293 3.14 -0.11 -31.86
CA ALA A 293 3.00 -1.46 -32.40
C ALA A 293 2.36 -1.45 -33.80
N GLY A 294 1.38 -0.55 -34.02
CA GLY A 294 0.76 -0.29 -35.32
C GLY A 294 1.63 0.46 -36.33
N GLY A 295 2.86 0.85 -35.97
CA GLY A 295 3.74 1.54 -36.89
C GLY A 295 3.55 3.05 -36.95
N ASP A 296 3.17 3.71 -35.85
CA ASP A 296 3.23 5.17 -35.69
C ASP A 296 4.62 5.66 -35.22
N SER A 297 5.28 6.50 -36.03
CA SER A 297 6.61 7.04 -35.75
C SER A 297 6.59 8.19 -34.72
N LYS A 298 5.46 8.89 -34.58
CA LYS A 298 5.25 9.90 -33.54
C LYS A 298 5.14 9.22 -32.18
N ALA A 299 4.37 8.13 -32.10
CA ALA A 299 4.24 7.36 -30.87
C ALA A 299 5.58 6.74 -30.44
N THR A 300 6.34 6.19 -31.40
CA THR A 300 7.70 5.67 -31.15
C THR A 300 8.61 6.73 -30.51
N ARG A 301 8.59 7.96 -31.04
CA ARG A 301 9.40 9.07 -30.50
C ARG A 301 8.92 9.53 -29.12
N ALA A 302 7.61 9.52 -28.86
CA ALA A 302 7.05 9.87 -27.56
C ALA A 302 7.51 8.89 -26.46
N LEU A 303 7.45 7.58 -26.74
CA LEU A 303 7.92 6.53 -25.84
C LEU A 303 9.42 6.68 -25.53
N VAL A 304 10.24 6.92 -26.55
CA VAL A 304 11.68 7.20 -26.37
C VAL A 304 11.92 8.46 -25.55
N ALA A 305 11.16 9.52 -25.76
CA ALA A 305 11.29 10.75 -24.97
C ALA A 305 11.00 10.51 -23.48
N ARG A 306 10.00 9.68 -23.14
CA ARG A 306 9.70 9.31 -21.75
C ARG A 306 10.88 8.57 -21.09
N LEU A 307 11.58 7.70 -21.81
CA LEU A 307 12.74 6.96 -21.27
C LEU A 307 13.92 7.87 -20.86
N ARG A 308 13.97 9.13 -21.34
CA ARG A 308 14.98 10.11 -20.93
C ARG A 308 14.73 10.67 -19.54
N ASP A 309 13.51 10.59 -19.02
CA ASP A 309 13.19 11.07 -17.68
C ASP A 309 13.82 10.12 -16.64
N PRO A 310 14.80 10.58 -15.83
CA PRO A 310 15.41 9.74 -14.79
C PRO A 310 14.46 9.45 -13.63
N SER A 311 13.38 10.23 -13.48
CA SER A 311 12.37 10.04 -12.42
C SER A 311 11.26 9.07 -12.81
N LEU A 312 11.27 8.56 -14.05
CA LEU A 312 10.29 7.60 -14.53
C LEU A 312 10.32 6.31 -13.68
N GLU A 313 9.16 5.87 -13.24
CA GLU A 313 8.99 4.64 -12.45
C GLU A 313 9.52 3.41 -13.21
N GLU A 314 10.26 2.54 -12.52
CA GLU A 314 10.97 1.41 -13.14
C GLU A 314 10.02 0.42 -13.85
N ALA A 315 8.83 0.18 -13.31
CA ALA A 315 7.82 -0.67 -13.93
C ALA A 315 7.32 -0.09 -15.27
N VAL A 316 7.15 1.24 -15.33
CA VAL A 316 6.77 1.96 -16.54
C VAL A 316 7.91 1.93 -17.55
N ARG A 317 9.15 2.19 -17.10
CA ARG A 317 10.36 2.10 -17.94
C ARG A 317 10.48 0.72 -18.60
N THR A 318 10.36 -0.35 -17.81
CA THR A 318 10.42 -1.73 -18.29
C THR A 318 9.33 -2.00 -19.34
N SER A 319 8.10 -1.54 -19.10
CA SER A 319 6.99 -1.70 -20.05
C SER A 319 7.26 -1.00 -21.38
N ILE A 320 7.79 0.22 -21.34
CA ILE A 320 8.16 0.97 -22.55
C ILE A 320 9.28 0.27 -23.32
N GLU A 321 10.33 -0.17 -22.61
CA GLU A 321 11.44 -0.92 -23.21
C GLU A 321 10.96 -2.20 -23.91
N GLU A 322 10.07 -2.96 -23.26
CA GLU A 322 9.50 -4.17 -23.86
C GLU A 322 8.69 -3.87 -25.12
N ALA A 323 7.83 -2.84 -25.10
CA ALA A 323 7.07 -2.46 -26.28
C ALA A 323 7.98 -2.01 -27.43
N LEU A 324 8.95 -1.15 -27.15
CA LEU A 324 9.93 -0.70 -28.16
C LEU A 324 10.79 -1.85 -28.69
N SER A 325 11.07 -2.87 -27.88
CA SER A 325 11.86 -4.06 -28.27
C SER A 325 11.07 -5.07 -29.10
N LYS A 326 9.75 -5.17 -28.90
CA LYS A 326 8.86 -6.10 -29.63
C LYS A 326 8.23 -5.47 -30.89
N GLY A 327 8.23 -4.14 -30.98
CA GLY A 327 7.59 -3.39 -32.07
C GLY A 327 8.43 -3.25 -33.35
N PRO A 328 8.11 -2.26 -34.21
CA PRO A 328 8.81 -2.06 -35.48
C PRO A 328 10.31 -1.74 -35.30
N LYS A 329 11.16 -2.41 -36.10
CA LYS A 329 12.63 -2.27 -36.13
C LYS A 329 13.16 -0.84 -36.23
N ARG A 330 12.44 0.06 -36.89
CA ARG A 330 12.75 1.50 -36.95
C ARG A 330 12.81 2.20 -35.57
N ALA A 331 12.33 1.57 -34.50
CA ALA A 331 12.56 2.02 -33.13
C ALA A 331 14.05 2.15 -32.78
N VAL A 332 14.90 1.34 -33.42
CA VAL A 332 16.36 1.37 -33.25
C VAL A 332 16.95 2.74 -33.56
N SER A 333 16.48 3.42 -34.61
CA SER A 333 16.94 4.76 -34.96
C SER A 333 16.61 5.78 -33.86
N ALA A 334 15.41 5.71 -33.27
CA ALA A 334 15.05 6.57 -32.14
C ALA A 334 15.79 6.18 -30.85
N ALA A 335 16.01 4.89 -30.61
CA ALA A 335 16.73 4.39 -29.43
C ALA A 335 18.23 4.76 -29.45
N LEU A 336 18.83 5.01 -30.62
CA LEU A 336 20.19 5.55 -30.71
C LEU A 336 20.34 6.86 -29.94
N ASP A 337 19.32 7.74 -29.98
CA ASP A 337 19.38 9.02 -29.28
C ASP A 337 19.55 8.84 -27.77
N LEU A 338 18.98 7.78 -27.19
CA LEU A 338 19.13 7.45 -25.78
C LEU A 338 20.57 7.10 -25.41
N LEU A 339 21.36 6.57 -26.36
CA LEU A 339 22.75 6.20 -26.13
C LEU A 339 23.69 7.42 -26.05
N TYR A 340 23.22 8.58 -26.51
CA TYR A 340 23.92 9.87 -26.37
C TYR A 340 23.45 10.65 -25.13
N ASP A 341 22.43 10.17 -24.41
CA ASP A 341 21.85 10.88 -23.28
C ASP A 341 22.82 10.96 -22.08
N GLY A 342 22.67 11.99 -21.23
CA GLY A 342 23.46 12.20 -20.02
C GLY A 342 23.13 11.22 -18.89
N SER A 343 21.91 10.67 -18.86
CA SER A 343 21.45 9.69 -17.86
C SER A 343 21.99 8.29 -18.14
N VAL A 344 22.43 7.57 -17.08
CA VAL A 344 22.83 6.16 -17.18
C VAL A 344 21.61 5.28 -17.49
N GLU A 345 20.48 5.62 -16.91
CA GLU A 345 19.19 4.93 -17.06
C GLU A 345 18.73 4.98 -18.51
N ALA A 346 18.71 6.17 -19.12
CA ALA A 346 18.37 6.35 -20.54
C ALA A 346 19.30 5.53 -21.46
N ARG A 347 20.62 5.61 -21.25
CA ARG A 347 21.60 4.82 -22.02
C ARG A 347 21.41 3.32 -21.85
N THR A 348 20.98 2.88 -20.67
CA THR A 348 20.69 1.46 -20.37
C THR A 348 19.47 0.98 -21.14
N SER A 349 18.38 1.75 -21.14
CA SER A 349 17.18 1.47 -21.93
C SER A 349 17.50 1.43 -23.43
N GLY A 350 18.26 2.41 -23.93
CA GLY A 350 18.64 2.49 -25.34
C GLY A 350 19.40 1.24 -25.81
N ILE A 351 20.38 0.77 -25.03
CA ILE A 351 21.17 -0.39 -25.46
C ILE A 351 20.39 -1.69 -25.36
N ALA A 352 19.44 -1.81 -24.42
CA ALA A 352 18.54 -2.97 -24.34
C ALA A 352 17.69 -3.09 -25.63
N ILE A 353 17.09 -1.99 -26.07
CA ILE A 353 16.26 -1.95 -27.29
C ILE A 353 17.09 -2.27 -28.53
N VAL A 354 18.27 -1.67 -28.68
CA VAL A 354 19.19 -1.95 -29.79
C VAL A 354 19.58 -3.43 -29.82
N LYS A 355 19.95 -4.00 -28.67
CA LYS A 355 20.31 -5.43 -28.58
C LYS A 355 19.14 -6.34 -28.95
N ALA A 356 17.93 -6.02 -28.52
CA ALA A 356 16.74 -6.81 -28.82
C ALA A 356 16.45 -6.89 -30.32
N HIS A 357 16.54 -5.76 -31.03
CA HIS A 357 16.28 -5.72 -32.48
C HIS A 357 17.42 -6.27 -33.33
N MET A 358 18.67 -6.02 -32.92
CA MET A 358 19.84 -6.42 -33.71
C MET A 358 20.34 -7.82 -33.39
N GLY A 359 19.87 -8.44 -32.30
CA GLY A 359 20.28 -9.77 -31.85
C GLY A 359 21.79 -9.89 -31.55
N LYS A 360 22.47 -8.77 -31.30
CA LYS A 360 23.93 -8.72 -31.14
C LYS A 360 24.37 -7.75 -30.06
N ASP A 361 25.41 -8.12 -29.33
CA ASP A 361 26.13 -7.22 -28.42
C ASP A 361 27.23 -6.43 -29.16
N PHE A 362 27.22 -5.12 -28.99
CA PHE A 362 28.22 -4.21 -29.56
C PHE A 362 29.32 -3.81 -28.55
N GLY A 363 29.28 -4.36 -27.33
CA GLY A 363 30.20 -4.02 -26.25
C GLY A 363 29.95 -2.65 -25.65
N TYR A 364 28.77 -2.08 -25.87
CA TYR A 364 28.38 -0.78 -25.31
C TYR A 364 28.10 -0.93 -23.82
N ASN A 365 28.78 -0.13 -23.00
CA ASN A 365 28.58 -0.07 -21.56
C ASN A 365 28.11 1.34 -21.17
N PRO A 366 26.88 1.50 -20.62
CA PRO A 366 26.29 2.81 -20.31
C PRO A 366 27.04 3.57 -19.19
N LYS A 367 27.88 2.89 -18.41
CA LYS A 367 28.71 3.48 -17.34
C LYS A 367 30.18 3.68 -17.73
N ALA A 368 30.59 3.24 -18.93
CA ALA A 368 31.95 3.49 -19.40
C ALA A 368 32.17 4.97 -19.70
N ASN A 369 33.43 5.40 -19.80
CA ASN A 369 33.75 6.76 -20.24
C ASN A 369 33.34 7.02 -21.70
N GLU A 370 33.27 8.30 -22.07
CA GLU A 370 32.77 8.76 -23.37
C GLU A 370 33.49 8.11 -24.56
N SER A 371 34.83 8.10 -24.56
CA SER A 371 35.63 7.48 -25.63
C SER A 371 35.30 6.00 -25.88
N ARG A 372 35.10 5.21 -24.81
CA ARG A 372 34.67 3.79 -24.95
C ARG A 372 33.24 3.68 -25.48
N ARG A 373 32.34 4.58 -25.06
CA ARG A 373 30.96 4.61 -25.56
C ARG A 373 30.92 4.98 -27.04
N GLU A 374 31.66 6.00 -27.48
CA GLU A 374 31.77 6.42 -28.88
C GLU A 374 32.29 5.30 -29.78
N ALA A 375 33.32 4.56 -29.34
CA ALA A 375 33.85 3.43 -30.10
C ALA A 375 32.81 2.31 -30.30
N ALA A 376 31.96 2.05 -29.29
CA ALA A 376 30.86 1.10 -29.40
C ALA A 376 29.71 1.66 -30.25
N LEU A 377 29.39 2.96 -30.12
CA LEU A 377 28.37 3.64 -30.93
C LEU A 377 28.68 3.58 -32.41
N LYS A 378 29.94 3.80 -32.79
CA LYS A 378 30.36 3.67 -34.19
C LYS A 378 30.02 2.29 -34.76
N LYS A 379 30.26 1.21 -33.99
CA LYS A 379 29.92 -0.16 -34.41
C LYS A 379 28.40 -0.37 -34.56
N ILE A 380 27.61 0.26 -33.69
CA ILE A 380 26.15 0.20 -33.75
C ILE A 380 25.67 0.94 -35.01
N THR A 381 26.11 2.18 -35.23
CA THR A 381 25.75 2.99 -36.39
C THR A 381 26.16 2.34 -37.71
N ASP A 382 27.38 1.79 -37.80
CA ASP A 382 27.87 1.06 -38.98
C ASP A 382 27.01 -0.18 -39.28
N ALA A 383 26.45 -0.82 -38.25
CA ALA A 383 25.58 -1.98 -38.41
C ALA A 383 24.16 -1.59 -38.83
N ILE A 384 23.63 -0.48 -38.30
CA ILE A 384 22.32 0.08 -38.70
C ILE A 384 22.35 0.55 -40.15
N GLN A 385 23.43 1.23 -40.59
CA GLN A 385 23.56 1.68 -41.99
C GLN A 385 23.59 0.53 -43.01
N LYS A 386 23.94 -0.69 -42.58
CA LYS A 386 23.97 -1.88 -43.43
C LYS A 386 22.62 -2.61 -43.48
N ASP A 387 21.65 -2.22 -42.65
CA ASP A 387 20.32 -2.82 -42.59
C ASP A 387 19.26 -1.77 -42.99
N PRO A 388 18.71 -1.85 -44.22
CA PRO A 388 17.72 -0.89 -44.71
C PRO A 388 16.42 -0.87 -43.89
N GLU A 389 16.09 -1.93 -43.15
CA GLU A 389 14.90 -1.96 -42.29
C GLU A 389 15.10 -1.14 -41.00
N LEU A 390 16.37 -0.88 -40.63
CA LEU A 390 16.75 -0.12 -39.45
C LEU A 390 17.04 1.36 -39.74
N SER A 391 17.33 1.71 -41.00
CA SER A 391 17.72 3.07 -41.41
C SER A 391 16.57 4.05 -41.58
N GLY A 392 15.31 3.59 -41.53
CA GLY A 392 14.13 4.44 -41.40
C GLY A 392 13.89 5.42 -42.54
N SER A 393 14.06 4.99 -43.79
CA SER A 393 13.66 5.76 -44.98
C SER A 393 12.14 5.84 -45.15
#